data_AF-A0A975FBP6-F1
#
_entry.id   AF-A0A975FBP6-F1
#
_cell.length_a   1.000
_cell.length_b   1.000
_cell.length_c   1.000
_cell.angle_alpha   90.00
_cell.angle_beta   90.00
_cell.angle_gamma   90.00
#
_symmetry.space_group_name_H-M   'P 1'
#
loop_
_entity.id
_entity.type
_entity.pdbx_description
1 polymer ?
#
loop_
_entity_poly.entity_id
_entity_poly.type
_entity_poly.pdbx_seq_one_letter_code
_entity_poly.pdbx_strand_id
1 'polypeptide(L)' 'MSDVEYTKMMATAIGQSLVGAVITQSVVAEDYSSFGFEARMPTGEIKTVWVLSDPEGNGAGFLDVES' A
#
# COMPACT_ATOMS: atom_id res chain seq x y z
N MET A 1 -20.74 -0.98 -6.36
CA MET A 1 -19.86 -0.95 -5.18
C MET A 1 -19.40 0.48 -5.04
N SER A 2 -19.56 1.08 -3.85
CA SER A 2 -19.09 2.46 -3.62
C SER A 2 -17.57 2.49 -3.43
N ASP A 3 -16.93 3.62 -3.73
CA ASP A 3 -15.48 3.78 -3.55
C ASP A 3 -15.04 3.53 -2.10
N VAL A 4 -15.91 3.85 -1.13
CA VAL A 4 -15.70 3.57 0.30
C VAL A 4 -15.71 2.06 0.61
N GLU A 5 -16.57 1.28 -0.05
CA GLU A 5 -16.60 -0.18 0.13
C GLU A 5 -15.38 -0.84 -0.49
N TYR A 6 -15.00 -0.43 -1.71
CA TYR A 6 -13.78 -0.91 -2.37
C TYR A 6 -12.54 -0.63 -1.53
N THR A 7 -12.42 0.62 -1.06
CA THR A 7 -11.41 1.10 -0.13
C THR A 7 -11.30 0.23 1.13
N LYS A 8 -12.43 -0.04 1.79
CA LYS A 8 -12.45 -0.83 3.02
C LYS A 8 -12.03 -2.28 2.76
N MET A 9 -12.44 -2.84 1.62
CA MET A 9 -12.03 -4.18 1.22
C MET A 9 -10.52 -4.26 1.00
N MET A 10 -9.93 -3.29 0.29
CA MET A 10 -8.50 -3.23 0.04
C MET A 10 -7.68 -3.00 1.31
N ALA A 11 -8.07 -2.04 2.15
CA ALA A 11 -7.42 -1.81 3.43
C ALA A 11 -7.48 -3.05 4.34
N THR A 12 -8.58 -3.80 4.32
CA THR A 12 -8.72 -5.05 5.10
C THR A 12 -7.79 -6.14 4.58
N ALA A 13 -7.76 -6.36 3.26
CA ALA A 13 -6.90 -7.37 2.65
C ALA A 13 -5.41 -7.08 2.90
N ILE A 14 -5.01 -5.82 2.72
CA ILE A 14 -3.63 -5.38 2.88
C ILE A 14 -3.22 -5.40 4.35
N GLY A 15 -4.07 -4.88 5.24
CA GLY A 15 -3.83 -4.91 6.68
C GLY A 15 -3.60 -6.33 7.20
N GLN A 16 -4.34 -7.32 6.71
CA GLN A 16 -4.11 -8.73 7.06
C GLN A 16 -2.79 -9.27 6.50
N SER A 17 -2.42 -8.90 5.27
CA SER A 17 -1.18 -9.37 4.63
C SER A 17 0.09 -8.78 5.24
N LEU A 18 0.00 -7.62 5.91
CA LEU A 18 1.12 -6.89 6.49
C LEU A 18 1.25 -7.05 8.02
N VAL A 19 0.45 -7.93 8.65
CA VAL A 19 0.53 -8.13 10.11
C VAL A 19 1.94 -8.58 10.50
N GLY A 20 2.57 -7.82 11.39
CA GLY A 20 3.93 -8.09 11.87
C GLY A 20 5.03 -7.64 10.90
N ALA A 21 4.69 -7.04 9.76
CA ALA A 21 5.66 -6.45 8.86
C ALA A 21 6.28 -5.18 9.47
N VAL A 22 7.54 -4.93 9.12
CA VAL A 22 8.28 -3.72 9.50
C VAL A 22 8.49 -2.87 8.26
N ILE A 23 8.03 -1.62 8.28
CA ILE A 23 8.32 -0.66 7.21
C ILE A 23 9.82 -0.30 7.28
N THR A 24 10.55 -0.51 6.18
CA THR A 24 12.01 -0.34 6.14
C THR A 24 12.44 0.93 5.41
N GLN A 25 11.76 1.29 4.33
CA GLN A 25 12.06 2.50 3.57
C GLN A 25 10.84 2.99 2.79
N SER A 26 10.83 4.29 2.49
CA SER A 26 9.90 4.85 1.49
C SER A 26 10.47 4.69 0.09
N VAL A 27 9.61 4.40 -0.87
CA VAL A 27 9.97 4.25 -2.28
C VAL A 27 9.09 5.12 -3.16
N VAL A 28 9.60 5.45 -4.35
CA VAL A 28 8.87 6.16 -5.40
C VAL A 28 9.04 5.35 -6.67
N ALA A 29 7.97 5.19 -7.44
CA ALA A 29 8.02 4.51 -8.73
C ALA A 29 9.00 5.24 -9.67
N GLU A 30 9.65 4.50 -10.58
CA GLU A 30 10.69 5.07 -11.47
C GLU A 30 10.16 6.20 -12.37
N ASP A 31 8.88 6.17 -12.69
CA ASP A 31 8.17 7.19 -13.48
C ASP A 31 7.61 8.34 -12.64
N TYR A 32 7.85 8.33 -11.32
CA TYR A 32 7.35 9.29 -10.35
C TYR A 32 5.81 9.36 -10.25
N SER A 33 5.07 8.36 -10.75
CA SER A 33 3.61 8.36 -10.67
C SER A 33 3.08 7.99 -9.29
N SER A 34 3.89 7.31 -8.49
CA SER A 34 3.43 6.67 -7.25
C SER A 34 4.48 6.69 -6.16
N PHE A 35 4.03 6.83 -4.92
CA PHE A 35 4.84 6.77 -3.72
C PHE A 35 4.43 5.53 -2.93
N GLY A 36 5.33 4.94 -2.15
CA GLY A 36 5.08 3.72 -1.40
C GLY A 36 6.10 3.46 -0.31
N PHE A 37 6.10 2.23 0.20
CA PHE A 37 7.00 1.77 1.26
C PHE A 37 7.40 0.31 1.05
N GLU A 38 8.62 -0.05 1.40
CA GLU A 38 8.98 -1.45 1.56
C GLU A 38 8.59 -1.94 2.95
N ALA A 39 7.96 -3.11 2.99
CA ALA A 39 7.59 -3.81 4.20
C ALA A 39 8.33 -5.14 4.27
N ARG A 40 9.12 -5.34 5.33
CA ARG A 40 9.78 -6.61 5.64
C ARG A 40 8.85 -7.47 6.49
N MET A 41 8.42 -8.59 5.93
CA MET A 41 7.59 -9.59 6.59
C MET A 41 8.37 -10.34 7.68
N PRO A 42 7.70 -10.95 8.68
CA PRO A 42 8.35 -11.83 9.67
C PRO A 42 9.13 -13.00 9.05
N THR A 43 8.77 -13.41 7.83
CA THR A 43 9.45 -14.44 7.03
C THR A 43 10.80 -13.97 6.46
N GLY A 44 11.09 -12.66 6.53
CA GLY A 44 12.25 -12.02 5.89
C GLY A 44 12.00 -11.55 4.46
N GLU A 45 10.86 -11.91 3.86
CA GLU A 45 10.42 -11.42 2.55
C GLU A 45 10.21 -9.90 2.58
N ILE A 46 10.59 -9.21 1.52
CA ILE A 46 10.36 -7.77 1.35
C ILE A 46 9.30 -7.59 0.28
N LYS A 47 8.26 -6.80 0.60
CA LYS A 47 7.20 -6.43 -0.32
C LYS A 47 7.13 -4.93 -0.48
N THR A 48 6.81 -4.47 -1.68
CA THR A 48 6.55 -3.04 -1.93
C THR A 48 5.07 -2.74 -1.79
N VAL A 49 4.77 -1.70 -1.02
CA VAL A 49 3.42 -1.24 -0.72
C VAL A 49 3.22 0.16 -1.30
N TRP A 50 2.48 0.28 -2.39
CA TRP A 50 2.19 1.52 -3.10
C TRP A 50 1.01 2.28 -2.50
N VAL A 51 1.16 3.57 -2.28
CA VAL A 51 0.08 4.49 -1.90
C VAL A 51 -0.63 4.93 -3.19
N LEU A 52 -1.78 4.34 -3.47
CA LEU A 52 -2.73 4.81 -4.48
C LEU A 52 -3.17 6.23 -4.14
N SER A 53 -3.34 7.11 -5.13
CA SER A 53 -3.93 8.42 -4.85
C SER A 53 -5.45 8.30 -4.78
N ASP A 54 -6.09 9.08 -3.92
CA ASP A 54 -7.53 9.30 -4.03
C ASP A 54 -7.82 9.86 -5.44
N PRO A 55 -8.72 9.27 -6.26
CA PRO A 55 -9.07 9.80 -7.56
C PRO A 55 -9.61 11.25 -7.52
N GLU A 56 -10.08 11.72 -6.37
CA GLU A 56 -10.49 13.11 -6.16
C GLU A 56 -9.33 14.05 -5.76
N GLY A 57 -8.11 13.53 -5.57
CA GLY A 57 -6.91 14.31 -5.27
C GLY A 57 -6.84 14.87 -3.84
N ASN A 58 -7.67 14.38 -2.92
CA ASN A 58 -7.76 14.91 -1.55
C ASN A 58 -6.61 14.46 -0.61
N GLY A 59 -5.66 13.67 -1.10
CA GLY A 59 -4.48 13.24 -0.33
C GLY A 59 -3.97 11.86 -0.73
N ALA A 60 -2.99 11.35 0.04
CA ALA A 60 -2.50 9.98 -0.08
C ALA A 60 -3.68 9.01 0.14
N GLY A 61 -4.16 8.42 -0.94
CA GLY A 61 -5.11 7.31 -0.90
C GLY A 61 -4.41 6.00 -0.56
N PHE A 62 -5.13 4.90 -0.66
CA PHE A 62 -4.80 3.64 0.01
C PHE A 62 -3.48 3.00 -0.38
N LEU A 63 -2.87 2.30 0.58
CA LEU A 63 -1.78 1.35 0.35
C LEU A 63 -2.28 0.21 -0.57
N ASP A 64 -1.45 -0.33 -1.46
CA ASP A 64 -1.62 -1.45 -2.41
C ASP A 64 -0.33 -2.28 -2.36
N VAL A 65 -0.36 -3.61 -2.48
CA VAL A 65 0.84 -4.47 -2.37
C VAL A 65 1.02 -5.25 -3.65
N GLU A 66 2.07 -4.98 -4.42
CA GLU A 66 2.43 -5.83 -5.56
C GLU A 66 3.08 -7.14 -5.07
N SER A 67 2.62 -8.27 -5.62
CA SER A 67 3.11 -9.63 -5.35
C SER A 67 3.88 -10.20 -6.51
#